data_AF-A0A0Q8PPR7-F1
#
_entry.id   AF-A0A0Q8PPR7-F1
#
_cell.length_a   1.000
_cell.length_b   1.000
_cell.length_c   1.000
_cell.angle_alpha   90.00
_cell.angle_beta   90.00
_cell.angle_gamma   90.00
#
_symmetry.space_group_name_H-M   'P 1'
#
loop_
_entity.id
_entity.type
_entity.pdbx_description
1 polymer ?
#
loop_
_entity_poly.entity_id
_entity_poly.type
_entity_poly.pdbx_seq_one_letter_code
_entity_poly.pdbx_strand_id
1 'polypeptide(L)'
;MFELLPAIGIRLPDGAGVLRFGLDGAATREVLAGLGAVREDEAAAWAYSVRWGDVELSARAGTAPDSPLDSVVLRRHLRPHWYGPADVAVVLDDVDLFGYPAVEVLAALGPDRPSGLSFRPTRPGGYLPAVTLRAEPPSTEPDLAAYQDMWTTGRDRWQLEPTGSGYLVVMKGDPPMDLLICHETLAEQIIANMLAAGVEVVVTD
;
A
#
# COMPACT_ATOMS: atom_id res chain seq x y z
N MET A 1 -9.79 10.87 -18.88
CA MET A 1 -9.96 10.14 -17.59
C MET A 1 -8.61 9.92 -16.96
N PHE A 2 -8.56 9.75 -15.64
CA PHE A 2 -7.39 9.18 -14.95
C PHE A 2 -7.61 7.69 -14.77
N GLU A 3 -6.55 6.90 -14.92
CA GLU A 3 -6.61 5.45 -14.67
C GLU A 3 -5.54 5.08 -13.65
N LEU A 4 -6.00 4.48 -12.54
CA LEU A 4 -5.15 4.01 -11.47
C LEU A 4 -4.50 2.69 -11.89
N LEU A 5 -3.19 2.63 -11.80
CA LEU A 5 -2.39 1.44 -12.09
C LEU A 5 -1.72 1.02 -10.78
N PRO A 6 -2.32 0.12 -9.98
CA PRO A 6 -1.73 -0.34 -8.73
C PRO A 6 -0.27 -0.75 -8.88
N ALA A 7 0.56 -0.43 -7.87
CA ALA A 7 2.02 -0.57 -7.86
C ALA A 7 2.82 0.21 -8.94
N ILE A 8 2.18 0.72 -10.00
CA ILE A 8 2.83 1.43 -11.10
C ILE A 8 2.70 2.94 -10.95
N GLY A 9 1.50 3.45 -10.69
CA GLY A 9 1.20 4.88 -10.63
C GLY A 9 -0.15 5.22 -11.29
N ILE A 10 -0.19 6.29 -12.08
CA ILE A 10 -1.43 6.78 -12.72
C ILE A 10 -1.19 7.09 -14.19
N ARG A 11 -2.05 6.56 -15.07
CA ARG A 11 -2.12 7.01 -16.46
C ARG A 11 -2.93 8.30 -16.54
N LEU A 12 -2.34 9.31 -17.15
CA LEU A 12 -2.89 10.66 -17.24
C LEU A 12 -3.84 10.80 -18.45
N PRO A 13 -4.82 11.72 -18.37
CA PRO A 13 -5.73 12.02 -19.47
C PRO A 13 -5.03 12.37 -20.79
N ASP A 14 -5.77 12.22 -21.90
CA ASP A 14 -5.43 12.72 -23.23
C ASP A 14 -4.04 12.31 -23.75
N GLY A 15 -3.53 11.17 -23.28
CA GLY A 15 -2.23 10.65 -23.69
C GLY A 15 -1.05 11.42 -23.08
N ALA A 16 -1.25 12.21 -22.02
CA ALA A 16 -0.19 12.95 -21.31
C ALA A 16 0.85 12.06 -20.59
N GLY A 17 0.74 10.73 -20.73
CA GLY A 17 1.72 9.76 -20.26
C GLY A 17 1.29 9.05 -18.98
N VAL A 18 2.26 8.50 -18.27
CA VAL A 18 2.06 7.78 -17.00
C VAL A 18 2.94 8.42 -15.95
N LEU A 19 2.31 8.93 -14.89
CA LEU A 19 3.00 9.34 -13.69
C LEU A 19 3.33 8.08 -12.87
N ARG A 20 4.61 7.70 -12.84
CA ARG A 20 5.07 6.47 -12.20
C ARG A 20 5.58 6.71 -10.79
N PHE A 21 5.30 5.79 -9.87
CA PHE A 21 6.02 5.72 -8.60
C PHE A 21 7.52 5.53 -8.84
N GLY A 22 8.35 6.04 -7.93
CA GLY A 22 9.80 5.98 -8.09
C GLY A 22 10.42 7.16 -8.85
N LEU A 23 9.62 8.02 -9.51
CA LEU A 23 10.13 9.22 -10.17
C LEU A 23 10.63 10.25 -9.16
N ASP A 24 11.70 10.98 -9.51
CA ASP A 24 12.12 12.14 -8.74
C ASP A 24 11.17 13.34 -8.94
N GLY A 25 11.41 14.41 -8.18
CA GLY A 25 10.57 15.62 -8.23
C GLY A 25 10.62 16.33 -9.58
N ALA A 26 11.78 16.40 -10.24
CA ALA A 26 11.92 17.10 -11.52
C ALA A 26 11.16 16.38 -12.63
N ALA A 27 11.33 15.05 -12.73
CA ALA A 27 10.61 14.21 -13.67
C ALA A 27 9.10 14.21 -13.38
N THR A 28 8.70 14.17 -12.10
CA THR A 28 7.29 14.28 -11.71
C THR A 28 6.68 15.59 -12.18
N ARG A 29 7.37 16.72 -11.95
CA ARG A 29 6.92 18.05 -12.36
C ARG A 29 6.75 18.15 -13.88
N GLU A 30 7.70 17.61 -14.64
CA GLU A 30 7.66 17.60 -16.11
C GLU A 30 6.44 16.85 -16.63
N VAL A 31 6.19 15.65 -16.10
CA VAL A 31 5.01 14.84 -16.46
C VAL A 31 3.70 15.58 -16.14
N LEU A 32 3.60 16.20 -14.96
CA LEU A 32 2.41 16.96 -14.56
C LEU A 32 2.20 18.23 -15.38
N ALA A 33 3.27 18.87 -15.85
CA ALA A 33 3.19 20.05 -16.71
C ALA A 33 2.50 19.75 -18.05
N GLY A 34 2.51 18.48 -18.49
CA GLY A 34 1.74 18.02 -19.65
C GLY A 34 0.22 18.11 -19.48
N LEU A 35 -0.28 18.17 -18.24
CA LEU A 35 -1.71 18.34 -17.94
C LEU A 35 -2.13 19.81 -17.74
N GLY A 36 -1.20 20.68 -17.32
CA GLY A 36 -1.50 22.08 -17.08
C GLY A 36 -0.57 22.74 -16.06
N ALA A 37 -1.04 23.84 -15.48
CA ALA A 37 -0.26 24.62 -14.52
C ALA A 37 -0.03 23.84 -13.21
N VAL A 38 1.25 23.53 -12.95
CA VAL A 38 1.68 22.82 -11.74
C VAL A 38 1.86 23.81 -10.59
N ARG A 39 1.32 23.46 -9.42
CA ARG A 39 1.52 24.14 -8.14
C ARG A 39 2.42 23.31 -7.25
N GLU A 40 3.16 23.99 -6.40
CA GLU A 40 4.10 23.39 -5.46
C GLU A 40 3.59 23.58 -4.03
N ASP A 41 3.77 22.55 -3.20
CA ASP A 41 3.47 22.58 -1.77
C ASP A 41 4.78 22.47 -0.99
N GLU A 42 5.14 23.56 -0.31
CA GLU A 42 6.39 23.72 0.44
C GLU A 42 6.47 22.88 1.72
N ALA A 43 5.37 22.24 2.15
CA ALA A 43 5.33 21.46 3.39
C ALA A 43 5.87 20.02 3.27
N ALA A 44 6.35 19.60 2.10
CA ALA A 44 6.93 18.28 1.84
C ALA A 44 8.36 18.42 1.29
N ALA A 45 9.13 17.31 1.29
CA ALA A 45 10.43 17.26 0.60
C ALA A 45 10.30 17.74 -0.86
N TRP A 46 9.24 17.28 -1.53
CA TRP A 46 8.59 17.99 -2.62
C TRP A 46 7.15 17.46 -2.76
N ALA A 47 6.25 18.32 -3.22
CA ALA A 47 4.89 17.95 -3.57
C ALA A 47 4.36 18.88 -4.66
N TYR A 48 3.70 18.29 -5.66
CA TYR A 48 3.16 19.00 -6.81
C TYR A 48 1.68 18.70 -6.96
N SER A 49 0.89 19.70 -7.36
CA SER A 49 -0.49 19.48 -7.79
C SER A 49 -0.81 20.10 -9.13
N VAL A 50 -1.69 19.45 -9.87
CA VAL A 50 -2.24 19.94 -11.13
C VAL A 50 -3.74 19.69 -11.15
N ARG A 51 -4.47 20.59 -11.79
CA ARG A 51 -5.92 20.47 -11.93
C ARG A 51 -6.27 20.05 -13.35
N TRP A 52 -7.17 19.08 -13.47
CA TRP A 52 -7.77 18.65 -14.72
C TRP A 52 -9.29 18.56 -14.56
N GLY A 53 -10.03 19.48 -15.19
CA GLY A 53 -11.48 19.59 -15.02
C GLY A 53 -11.88 19.86 -13.56
N ASP A 54 -12.68 18.96 -12.99
CA ASP A 54 -13.12 18.99 -11.59
C ASP A 54 -12.29 18.07 -10.67
N VAL A 55 -11.19 17.50 -11.16
CA VAL A 55 -10.26 16.68 -10.37
C VAL A 55 -8.92 17.39 -10.19
N GLU A 56 -8.41 17.37 -8.97
CA GLU A 56 -7.06 17.78 -8.63
C GLU A 56 -6.22 16.53 -8.36
N LEU A 57 -5.09 16.42 -9.05
CA LEU A 57 -4.06 15.41 -8.81
C LEU A 57 -2.95 16.05 -7.99
N SER A 58 -2.63 15.48 -6.83
CA SER A 58 -1.49 15.84 -6.00
C SER A 58 -0.50 14.67 -5.93
N ALA A 59 0.74 14.88 -6.37
CA ALA A 59 1.83 13.93 -6.33
C ALA A 59 2.82 14.33 -5.22
N ARG A 60 3.24 13.39 -4.38
CA ARG A 60 4.04 13.67 -3.20
C ARG A 60 5.16 12.64 -2.99
N ALA A 61 6.35 13.17 -2.67
CA ALA A 61 7.51 12.39 -2.27
C ALA A 61 7.28 11.59 -0.98
N GLY A 62 8.09 10.55 -0.77
CA GLY A 62 8.32 9.99 0.55
C GLY A 62 8.85 11.02 1.56
N THR A 63 8.93 10.63 2.83
CA THR A 63 9.32 11.56 3.91
C THR A 63 10.83 11.79 4.05
N ALA A 64 11.67 10.96 3.42
CA ALA A 64 13.11 11.13 3.46
C ALA A 64 13.57 12.20 2.44
N PRO A 65 14.72 12.87 2.67
CA PRO A 65 15.34 13.73 1.68
C PRO A 65 15.54 12.98 0.36
N ASP A 66 15.32 13.67 -0.77
CA ASP A 66 15.44 13.11 -2.12
C ASP A 66 14.58 11.86 -2.38
N SER A 67 13.52 11.66 -1.57
CA SER A 67 12.60 10.55 -1.79
C SER A 67 11.94 10.65 -3.15
N PRO A 68 11.77 9.52 -3.85
CA PRO A 68 10.98 9.49 -5.07
C PRO A 68 9.48 9.65 -4.75
N LEU A 69 8.68 9.74 -5.81
CA LEU A 69 7.23 9.72 -5.76
C LEU A 69 6.74 8.46 -5.04
N ASP A 70 6.08 8.65 -3.90
CA ASP A 70 5.53 7.59 -3.06
C ASP A 70 4.00 7.58 -3.06
N SER A 71 3.36 8.74 -3.25
CA SER A 71 1.92 8.81 -3.16
C SER A 71 1.32 9.80 -4.16
N VAL A 72 0.15 9.43 -4.66
CA VAL A 72 -0.70 10.29 -5.50
C VAL A 72 -2.09 10.33 -4.91
N VAL A 73 -2.64 11.54 -4.78
CA VAL A 73 -4.00 11.79 -4.32
C VAL A 73 -4.78 12.41 -5.47
N LEU A 74 -5.90 11.80 -5.83
CA LEU A 74 -6.90 12.41 -6.69
C LEU A 74 -8.03 12.90 -5.80
N ARG A 75 -8.33 14.20 -5.88
CA ARG A 75 -9.38 14.84 -5.10
C ARG A 75 -10.40 15.48 -6.02
N ARG A 76 -11.67 15.28 -5.69
CA ARG A 76 -12.76 16.03 -6.31
C ARG A 76 -12.70 17.48 -5.86
N HIS A 77 -12.55 18.39 -6.80
CA HIS A 77 -12.65 19.81 -6.55
C HIS A 77 -14.12 20.25 -6.59
N LEU A 78 -14.85 19.89 -5.53
CA LEU A 78 -16.27 20.18 -5.40
C LEU A 78 -16.54 21.69 -5.47
N ARG A 79 -17.49 22.09 -6.31
CA ARG A 79 -18.17 23.38 -6.16
C ARG A 79 -19.07 23.27 -4.92
N PRO A 80 -19.27 24.36 -4.15
CA PRO A 80 -20.33 24.38 -3.16
C PRO A 80 -21.64 23.98 -3.86
N HIS A 81 -22.42 23.07 -3.28
CA HIS A 81 -23.71 22.55 -3.79
C HIS A 81 -23.69 21.33 -4.74
N TRP A 82 -22.52 20.79 -5.12
CA TRP A 82 -22.48 19.60 -5.98
C TRP A 82 -22.47 18.30 -5.16
N TYR A 83 -23.54 17.50 -5.26
CA TYR A 83 -23.67 16.18 -4.63
C TYR A 83 -23.65 15.00 -5.62
N GLY A 84 -23.38 15.27 -6.90
CA GLY A 84 -23.39 14.27 -7.97
C GLY A 84 -22.02 13.64 -8.27
N PRO A 85 -21.90 12.89 -9.38
CA PRO A 85 -20.64 12.35 -9.88
C PRO A 85 -19.65 13.46 -10.27
N ALA A 86 -18.38 13.09 -10.43
CA ALA A 86 -17.38 13.96 -11.07
C ALA A 86 -17.55 13.98 -12.58
N ASP A 87 -17.15 15.08 -13.22
CA ASP A 87 -17.13 15.20 -14.68
C ASP A 87 -15.94 14.41 -15.27
N VAL A 88 -14.82 14.38 -14.54
CA VAL A 88 -13.63 13.60 -14.91
C VAL A 88 -13.63 12.25 -14.19
N ALA A 89 -13.76 11.18 -14.96
CA ALA A 89 -13.67 9.81 -14.45
C ALA A 89 -12.27 9.50 -13.88
N VAL A 90 -12.27 8.78 -12.76
CA VAL A 90 -11.09 8.19 -12.13
C VAL A 90 -11.33 6.69 -12.04
N VAL A 91 -10.64 5.92 -12.87
CA VAL A 91 -10.96 4.51 -13.11
C VAL A 91 -9.95 3.60 -12.44
N LEU A 92 -10.44 2.52 -11.81
CA LEU A 92 -9.65 1.36 -11.39
C LEU A 92 -10.38 0.10 -11.83
N ASP A 93 -9.74 -0.74 -12.64
CA ASP A 93 -10.32 -2.00 -13.15
C ASP A 93 -11.75 -1.81 -13.70
N ASP A 94 -11.90 -0.82 -14.59
CA ASP A 94 -13.18 -0.38 -15.20
C ASP A 94 -14.22 0.23 -14.25
N VAL A 95 -13.93 0.35 -12.95
CA VAL A 95 -14.79 1.03 -11.97
C VAL A 95 -14.45 2.52 -11.91
N ASP A 96 -15.39 3.39 -12.27
CA ASP A 96 -15.26 4.83 -12.06
C ASP A 96 -15.51 5.19 -10.58
N LEU A 97 -14.42 5.47 -9.87
CA LEU A 97 -14.40 5.76 -8.45
C LEU A 97 -15.12 7.06 -8.08
N PHE A 98 -15.26 8.00 -9.02
CA PHE A 98 -15.96 9.27 -8.80
C PHE A 98 -17.31 9.36 -9.53
N GLY A 99 -17.67 8.35 -10.32
CA GLY A 99 -18.92 8.26 -11.07
C GLY A 99 -20.13 7.79 -10.25
N TYR A 100 -19.90 7.14 -9.10
CA TYR A 100 -20.96 6.51 -8.30
C TYR A 100 -20.85 6.83 -6.79
N PRO A 101 -21.95 6.68 -6.02
CA PRO A 101 -21.91 6.76 -4.57
C PRO A 101 -20.85 5.81 -3.98
N ALA A 102 -20.19 6.23 -2.91
CA ALA A 102 -19.07 5.50 -2.32
C ALA A 102 -19.43 4.06 -1.93
N VAL A 103 -20.66 3.83 -1.48
CA VAL A 103 -21.12 2.47 -1.13
C VAL A 103 -21.16 1.53 -2.34
N GLU A 104 -21.55 2.05 -3.52
CA GLU A 104 -21.61 1.27 -4.75
C GLU A 104 -20.20 0.99 -5.28
N VAL A 105 -19.32 1.99 -5.26
CA VAL A 105 -17.90 1.83 -5.63
C VAL A 105 -17.23 0.79 -4.73
N LEU A 106 -17.40 0.89 -3.41
CA LEU A 106 -16.80 -0.06 -2.46
C LEU A 106 -17.35 -1.48 -2.63
N ALA A 107 -18.64 -1.62 -2.96
CA ALA A 107 -19.22 -2.91 -3.27
C ALA A 107 -18.67 -3.49 -4.58
N ALA A 108 -18.50 -2.68 -5.62
CA ALA A 108 -17.97 -3.11 -6.92
C ALA A 108 -16.50 -3.55 -6.83
N LEU A 109 -15.69 -2.86 -6.01
CA LEU A 109 -14.28 -3.21 -5.81
C LEU A 109 -14.06 -4.47 -4.97
N GLY A 110 -15.06 -4.88 -4.18
CA GLY A 110 -14.97 -6.09 -3.35
C GLY A 110 -13.90 -6.02 -2.24
N PRO A 111 -13.60 -7.16 -1.61
CA PRO A 111 -12.63 -7.25 -0.52
C PRO A 111 -11.18 -7.19 -1.02
N ASP A 112 -10.90 -7.65 -2.24
CA ASP A 112 -9.55 -7.85 -2.81
C ASP A 112 -8.93 -6.57 -3.39
N ARG A 113 -9.14 -5.44 -2.70
CA ARG A 113 -8.64 -4.13 -3.16
C ARG A 113 -7.12 -4.06 -3.09
N PRO A 114 -6.46 -3.36 -4.04
CA PRO A 114 -5.02 -3.16 -3.99
C PRO A 114 -4.56 -2.52 -2.67
N SER A 115 -3.47 -3.02 -2.10
CA SER A 115 -3.01 -2.65 -0.75
C SER A 115 -2.60 -1.17 -0.62
N GLY A 116 -2.12 -0.58 -1.71
CA GLY A 116 -1.77 0.84 -1.81
C GLY A 116 -2.96 1.78 -2.00
N LEU A 117 -4.19 1.26 -2.15
CA LEU A 117 -5.38 2.07 -2.40
C LEU A 117 -6.11 2.40 -1.10
N SER A 118 -6.37 3.70 -0.87
CA SER A 118 -7.17 4.14 0.27
C SER A 118 -8.15 5.24 -0.10
N PHE A 119 -9.29 5.26 0.60
CA PHE A 119 -10.39 6.19 0.37
C PHE A 119 -10.55 7.11 1.56
N ARG A 120 -10.88 8.37 1.31
CA ARG A 120 -11.33 9.24 2.40
C ARG A 120 -12.75 8.84 2.86
N PRO A 121 -13.03 8.89 4.17
CA PRO A 121 -14.38 8.67 4.69
C PRO A 121 -15.39 9.61 4.03
N THR A 122 -16.58 9.09 3.71
CA THR A 122 -17.68 9.86 3.15
C THR A 122 -18.84 9.92 4.12
N ARG A 123 -19.78 10.84 3.89
CA ARG A 123 -21.11 10.75 4.51
C ARG A 123 -21.86 9.55 3.91
N PRO A 124 -22.78 8.90 4.66
CA PRO A 124 -23.67 7.88 4.10
C PRO A 124 -24.40 8.40 2.87
N GLY A 125 -24.41 7.63 1.78
CA GLY A 125 -25.01 8.01 0.50
C GLY A 125 -24.23 9.06 -0.31
N GLY A 126 -23.05 9.48 0.15
CA GLY A 126 -22.18 10.41 -0.56
C GLY A 126 -21.23 9.73 -1.56
N TYR A 127 -20.65 10.52 -2.45
CA TYR A 127 -19.59 10.12 -3.36
C TYR A 127 -18.21 10.22 -2.67
N LEU A 128 -17.22 9.46 -3.18
CA LEU A 128 -15.84 9.57 -2.71
C LEU A 128 -15.28 10.98 -2.96
N PRO A 129 -14.81 11.70 -1.93
CA PRO A 129 -14.24 13.04 -2.11
C PRO A 129 -12.80 13.01 -2.60
N ALA A 130 -12.08 11.91 -2.29
CA ALA A 130 -10.70 11.69 -2.70
C ALA A 130 -10.34 10.21 -2.64
N VAL A 131 -9.40 9.83 -3.48
CA VAL A 131 -8.72 8.52 -3.47
C VAL A 131 -7.21 8.77 -3.39
N THR A 132 -6.52 7.94 -2.62
CA THR A 132 -5.06 7.94 -2.51
C THR A 132 -4.56 6.61 -3.04
N LEU A 133 -3.59 6.68 -3.95
CA LEU A 133 -2.78 5.54 -4.37
C LEU A 133 -1.37 5.76 -3.84
N ARG A 134 -0.85 4.80 -3.11
CA ARG A 134 0.54 4.75 -2.68
C ARG A 134 1.30 3.74 -3.52
N ALA A 135 2.59 3.99 -3.69
CA ALA A 135 3.53 2.93 -3.99
C ALA A 135 3.27 1.84 -2.96
N GLU A 136 3.06 0.61 -3.43
CA GLU A 136 3.11 -0.48 -2.48
C GLU A 136 4.49 -0.41 -1.83
N PRO A 137 4.58 -0.47 -0.50
CA PRO A 137 5.88 -0.75 0.09
C PRO A 137 6.39 -2.00 -0.65
N PRO A 138 7.69 -2.10 -0.98
CA PRO A 138 8.21 -3.33 -1.53
C PRO A 138 7.64 -4.44 -0.66
N SER A 139 6.93 -5.38 -1.28
CA SER A 139 6.42 -6.55 -0.59
C SER A 139 7.59 -7.05 0.23
N THR A 140 7.57 -6.80 1.53
CA THR A 140 8.41 -7.52 2.45
C THR A 140 7.73 -8.88 2.50
N GLU A 141 7.88 -9.66 1.42
CA GLU A 141 7.95 -11.10 1.56
C GLU A 141 8.88 -11.27 2.76
N PRO A 142 8.36 -11.75 3.88
CA PRO A 142 9.14 -11.68 5.10
C PRO A 142 10.39 -12.55 4.87
N ASP A 143 11.55 -11.89 4.91
CA ASP A 143 12.80 -12.48 4.45
C ASP A 143 13.18 -13.60 5.41
N LEU A 144 13.27 -14.83 4.89
CA LEU A 144 13.72 -15.99 5.67
C LEU A 144 15.08 -15.71 6.34
N ALA A 145 15.95 -14.91 5.72
CA ALA A 145 17.24 -14.54 6.30
C ALA A 145 17.11 -13.75 7.61
N ALA A 146 16.02 -12.99 7.80
CA ALA A 146 15.75 -12.28 9.05
C ALA A 146 15.54 -13.22 10.25
N TYR A 147 15.21 -14.49 9.98
CA TYR A 147 14.96 -15.51 11.00
C TYR A 147 16.12 -16.51 11.12
N GLN A 148 17.16 -16.39 10.30
CA GLN A 148 18.24 -17.38 10.20
C GLN A 148 18.97 -17.66 11.51
N ASP A 149 19.07 -16.65 12.38
CA ASP A 149 19.66 -16.79 13.71
C ASP A 149 18.93 -17.85 14.56
N MET A 150 17.65 -18.13 14.31
CA MET A 150 16.87 -19.06 15.13
C MET A 150 17.33 -20.52 15.00
N TRP A 151 17.95 -20.90 13.89
CA TRP A 151 18.47 -22.25 13.65
C TRP A 151 19.97 -22.30 13.37
N THR A 152 20.65 -21.16 13.48
CA THR A 152 22.11 -21.06 13.36
C THR A 152 22.74 -20.64 14.68
N THR A 153 22.95 -19.34 14.90
CA THR A 153 23.69 -18.78 16.04
C THR A 153 22.89 -18.75 17.34
N GLY A 154 21.57 -18.66 17.25
CA GLY A 154 20.65 -18.51 18.37
C GLY A 154 19.88 -19.76 18.74
N ARG A 155 20.16 -20.92 18.13
CA ARG A 155 19.41 -22.18 18.30
C ARG A 155 19.07 -22.52 19.75
N ASP A 156 20.01 -22.34 20.67
CA ASP A 156 19.81 -22.71 22.08
C ASP A 156 18.81 -21.82 22.82
N ARG A 157 18.44 -20.67 22.24
CA ARG A 157 17.45 -19.72 22.77
C ARG A 157 16.02 -20.01 22.31
N TRP A 158 15.84 -20.96 21.40
CA TRP A 158 14.55 -21.25 20.79
C TRP A 158 14.16 -22.71 21.02
N GLN A 159 12.86 -22.95 21.09
CA GLN A 159 12.26 -24.27 21.08
C GLN A 159 11.03 -24.27 20.18
N LEU A 160 10.60 -25.47 19.79
CA LEU A 160 9.37 -25.72 19.07
C LEU A 160 8.39 -26.44 19.99
N GLU A 161 7.17 -25.95 20.09
CA GLU A 161 6.10 -26.59 20.86
C GLU A 161 5.06 -27.19 19.92
N PRO A 162 4.77 -28.51 19.97
CA PRO A 162 3.76 -29.13 19.14
C PRO A 162 2.37 -28.57 19.43
N THR A 163 1.59 -28.36 18.38
CA THR A 163 0.17 -28.04 18.45
C THR A 163 -0.64 -29.01 17.61
N GLY A 164 -1.97 -28.96 17.71
CA GLY A 164 -2.84 -29.81 16.89
C GLY A 164 -2.69 -29.60 15.37
N SER A 165 -2.04 -28.53 14.93
CA SER A 165 -1.88 -28.17 13.51
C SER A 165 -0.44 -27.91 13.07
N GLY A 166 0.57 -28.13 13.92
CA GLY A 166 1.97 -27.85 13.58
C GLY A 166 2.85 -27.56 14.79
N TYR A 167 3.71 -26.56 14.68
CA TYR A 167 4.61 -26.13 15.76
C TYR A 167 4.45 -24.64 16.05
N LEU A 168 4.51 -24.27 17.32
CA LEU A 168 4.75 -22.90 17.76
C LEU A 168 6.24 -22.69 17.95
N VAL A 169 6.74 -21.56 17.46
CA VAL A 169 8.10 -21.11 17.73
C VAL A 169 8.10 -20.35 19.05
N VAL A 170 8.88 -20.82 20.01
CA VAL A 170 8.92 -20.25 21.36
C VAL A 170 10.34 -19.84 21.72
N MET A 171 10.50 -18.60 22.19
CA MET A 171 11.76 -18.15 22.79
C MET A 171 11.84 -18.64 24.23
N LYS A 172 12.93 -19.31 24.58
CA LYS A 172 13.19 -19.77 25.95
C LYS A 172 13.38 -18.56 26.86
N GLY A 173 12.66 -18.53 27.96
CA GLY A 173 12.68 -17.45 28.94
C GLY A 173 11.71 -17.73 30.08
N ASP A 174 11.66 -16.81 31.05
CA ASP A 174 10.64 -16.81 32.10
C ASP A 174 9.96 -15.43 32.14
N PRO A 175 8.74 -15.27 31.58
CA PRO A 175 7.94 -16.30 30.91
C PRO A 175 8.45 -16.62 29.48
N PRO A 176 8.12 -17.80 28.92
CA PRO A 176 8.34 -18.09 27.50
C PRO A 176 7.53 -17.13 26.62
N MET A 177 8.03 -16.86 25.40
CA MET A 177 7.39 -15.94 24.46
C MET A 177 7.16 -16.61 23.10
N ASP A 178 5.91 -16.64 22.68
CA ASP A 178 5.51 -17.17 21.38
C ASP A 178 5.79 -16.16 20.27
N LEU A 179 6.45 -16.62 19.19
CA LEU A 179 6.64 -15.84 17.99
C LEU A 179 5.53 -16.19 16.98
N LEU A 180 4.57 -15.28 16.81
CA LEU A 180 3.53 -15.42 15.80
C LEU A 180 4.04 -14.95 14.42
N ILE A 181 4.08 -15.88 13.47
CA ILE A 181 4.43 -15.60 12.08
C ILE A 181 3.18 -15.77 11.23
N CYS A 182 2.57 -14.66 10.81
CA CYS A 182 1.28 -14.66 10.11
C CYS A 182 1.35 -15.10 8.63
N HIS A 183 2.53 -15.49 8.13
CA HIS A 183 2.73 -15.93 6.75
C HIS A 183 3.00 -17.44 6.72
N GLU A 184 2.00 -18.21 6.29
CA GLU A 184 1.98 -19.68 6.41
C GLU A 184 3.22 -20.35 5.79
N THR A 185 3.53 -20.05 4.53
CA THR A 185 4.68 -20.62 3.82
C THR A 185 6.02 -20.27 4.47
N LEU A 186 6.14 -19.07 5.06
CA LEU A 186 7.37 -18.68 5.75
C LEU A 186 7.49 -19.40 7.09
N ALA A 187 6.38 -19.50 7.84
CA ALA A 187 6.35 -20.23 9.10
C ALA A 187 6.78 -21.69 8.89
N GLU A 188 6.28 -22.35 7.84
CA GLU A 188 6.69 -23.70 7.45
C GLU A 188 8.19 -23.80 7.14
N GLN A 189 8.74 -22.85 6.37
CA GLN A 189 10.17 -22.82 6.04
C GLN A 189 11.04 -22.62 7.29
N ILE A 190 10.64 -21.74 8.19
CA ILE A 190 11.36 -21.49 9.46
C ILE A 190 11.34 -22.76 10.31
N ILE A 191 10.17 -23.37 10.51
CA ILE A 191 10.02 -24.60 11.28
C ILE A 191 10.86 -25.73 10.66
N ALA A 192 10.82 -25.90 9.34
CA ALA A 192 11.62 -26.91 8.64
C ALA A 192 13.12 -26.72 8.85
N ASN A 193 13.63 -25.48 8.77
CA ASN A 193 15.04 -25.16 9.02
C ASN A 193 15.42 -25.38 10.50
N MET A 194 14.56 -24.99 11.44
CA MET A 194 14.75 -25.23 12.86
C MET A 194 14.84 -26.72 13.18
N LEU A 195 13.93 -27.54 12.63
CA LEU A 195 13.96 -28.99 12.77
C LEU A 195 15.23 -29.60 12.13
N ALA A 196 15.60 -29.17 10.92
CA ALA A 196 16.80 -29.66 10.23
C ALA A 196 18.09 -29.30 10.99
N ALA A 197 18.12 -28.14 11.63
CA ALA A 197 19.21 -27.74 12.51
C ALA A 197 19.17 -28.40 13.89
N GLY A 198 18.10 -29.12 14.23
CA GLY A 198 17.92 -29.82 15.50
C GLY A 198 17.49 -28.92 16.66
N VAL A 199 16.83 -27.79 16.42
CA VAL A 199 16.22 -26.99 17.50
C VAL A 199 15.30 -27.89 18.35
N GLU A 200 15.35 -27.69 19.67
CA GLU A 200 14.64 -28.52 20.64
C GLU A 200 13.12 -28.50 20.42
N VAL A 201 12.48 -29.66 20.50
CA VAL A 201 11.02 -29.80 20.49
C VAL A 201 10.56 -30.16 21.90
N VAL A 202 9.76 -29.30 22.53
CA VAL A 202 9.28 -29.47 23.91
C VAL A 202 7.80 -29.81 23.86
N VAL A 203 7.41 -30.93 24.48
CA VAL A 203 6.01 -31.28 24.67
C VAL A 203 5.58 -30.69 26.00
N THR A 204 4.66 -29.73 25.95
CA THR A 204 3.98 -29.21 27.13
C THR A 204 2.81 -30.14 27.47
N ASP A 205 2.84 -30.74 28.67
CA ASP A 205 1.78 -31.59 29.23
C ASP A 205 0.55 -30.77 29.68
#